data_AF-A0A166KP02-F1
#
_entry.id   AF-A0A166KP02-F1
#
_cell.length_a   1.000
_cell.length_b   1.000
_cell.length_c   1.000
_cell.angle_alpha   90.00
_cell.angle_beta   90.00
_cell.angle_gamma   90.00
#
_symmetry.space_group_name_H-M   'P 1'
#
loop_
_entity.id
_entity.type
_entity.pdbx_description
1 polymer ?
#
loop_
_entity_poly.entity_id
_entity_poly.type
_entity_poly.pdbx_seq_one_letter_code
_entity_poly.pdbx_strand_id
1 'polypeptide(L)'
;MPATLTCRNCGHELTGAYNKTVETPFPDLLKLESNRVLPATLSDIAHAAVSAADQDILCLEVELRRKRSERRAFVVAHKVFISPIRRTPPEIITEIFLHYVEGDLRSPVPLASICKRLRSIALSSPQLWASFRMTVTHDDVESQTALADMCLSRAGKCPLDINLESHDELRVNLIPPDAFAAMKPLMDTLVARCEQWWTVELTLPSNLIKYLLEGATNRLERLEKLTLDNGCYEEESIPICFPTMPRLRSLQFAWLFVPTPQLPWQQLQELSFETSLTAQACLDVLKAASSLQKCQLGLMLTEVPNIHTLPSITLPLLRCMSISVYDRANLSHFLSAISLPAIEELYIATPTDHLCSDDPPPALVGIADAIVSMISHGSLLKLTLDLPSPTWYATPANTISILRAAPKLL
;
A
#
# COMPACT_ATOMS: atom_id res chain seq x y z
N MET A 1 -43.62 -61.47 -0.12
CA MET A 1 -43.21 -60.18 -0.70
C MET A 1 -41.78 -59.91 -0.26
N PRO A 2 -40.79 -59.80 -1.17
CA PRO A 2 -39.41 -59.57 -0.75
C PRO A 2 -39.24 -58.14 -0.24
N ALA A 3 -38.61 -57.98 0.93
CA ALA A 3 -38.36 -56.70 1.55
C ALA A 3 -37.30 -55.92 0.75
N THR A 4 -37.65 -54.71 0.31
CA THR A 4 -36.74 -53.79 -0.36
C THR A 4 -35.78 -53.17 0.65
N LEU A 5 -34.53 -53.63 0.64
CA LEU A 5 -33.46 -53.03 1.43
C LEU A 5 -33.12 -51.66 0.83
N THR A 6 -33.33 -50.59 1.58
CA THR A 6 -32.94 -49.23 1.20
C THR A 6 -31.81 -48.74 2.08
N CYS A 7 -30.83 -48.03 1.49
CA CYS A 7 -29.75 -47.45 2.26
C CYS A 7 -30.27 -46.32 3.15
N ARG A 8 -30.13 -46.45 4.47
CA ARG A 8 -30.62 -45.46 5.46
C ARG A 8 -30.04 -44.04 5.29
N ASN A 9 -28.89 -43.89 4.63
CA ASN A 9 -28.21 -42.59 4.53
C ASN A 9 -28.51 -41.83 3.21
N CYS A 10 -28.91 -42.52 2.14
CA CYS A 10 -29.19 -41.88 0.84
C CYS A 10 -30.53 -42.27 0.21
N GLY A 11 -31.31 -43.14 0.85
CA GLY A 11 -32.66 -43.54 0.40
C GLY A 11 -32.70 -44.39 -0.86
N HIS A 12 -31.55 -44.81 -1.40
CA HIS A 12 -31.48 -45.62 -2.61
C HIS A 12 -31.88 -47.07 -2.31
N GLU A 13 -32.76 -47.65 -3.14
CA GLU A 13 -33.05 -49.09 -3.13
C GLU A 13 -31.78 -49.87 -3.50
N LEU A 14 -31.37 -50.78 -2.61
CA LEU A 14 -30.26 -51.72 -2.78
C LEU A 14 -30.69 -52.97 -3.56
N THR A 15 -31.99 -53.10 -3.88
CA THR A 15 -32.57 -54.22 -4.63
C THR A 15 -32.48 -54.05 -6.15
N GLY A 16 -32.01 -52.92 -6.66
CA GLY A 16 -31.82 -52.73 -8.09
C GLY A 16 -30.53 -53.38 -8.56
N ALA A 17 -30.63 -54.41 -9.41
CA ALA A 17 -29.66 -55.05 -10.34
C ALA A 17 -28.18 -55.30 -9.97
N TYR A 18 -27.61 -54.60 -8.98
CA TYR A 18 -26.22 -54.68 -8.53
C TYR A 18 -25.95 -55.86 -7.57
N ASN A 19 -26.99 -56.46 -7.01
CA ASN A 19 -26.91 -57.65 -6.15
C ASN A 19 -27.20 -58.95 -6.92
N LYS A 20 -26.87 -59.04 -8.21
CA LYS A 20 -26.66 -60.36 -8.80
C LYS A 20 -25.32 -60.85 -8.27
N THR A 21 -25.35 -61.75 -7.27
CA THR A 21 -24.22 -62.61 -7.01
C THR A 21 -23.83 -63.24 -8.34
N VAL A 22 -22.62 -62.94 -8.84
CA VAL A 22 -22.10 -63.54 -10.06
C VAL A 22 -21.96 -65.03 -9.78
N GLU A 23 -22.98 -65.82 -10.15
CA GLU A 23 -22.91 -67.27 -10.05
C GLU A 23 -21.88 -67.75 -11.06
N THR A 24 -20.78 -68.30 -10.54
CA THR A 24 -19.74 -68.91 -11.38
C THR A 24 -20.34 -70.11 -12.11
N PRO A 25 -20.13 -70.25 -13.43
CA PRO A 25 -20.51 -71.47 -14.14
C PRO A 25 -19.69 -72.69 -13.71
N PHE A 26 -18.62 -72.51 -12.91
CA PHE A 26 -17.73 -73.58 -12.46
C PHE A 26 -17.36 -73.48 -10.97
N PRO A 27 -18.31 -73.65 -10.04
CA PRO A 27 -18.04 -73.55 -8.60
C PRO A 27 -17.05 -74.61 -8.11
N ASP A 28 -17.03 -75.78 -8.75
CA ASP A 28 -16.16 -76.91 -8.38
C ASP A 28 -14.73 -76.76 -8.93
N LEU A 29 -14.53 -75.97 -10.00
CA LEU A 29 -13.20 -75.75 -10.60
C LEU A 29 -12.39 -74.68 -9.87
N LEU A 30 -13.04 -73.76 -9.15
CA LEU A 30 -12.38 -72.74 -8.33
C LEU A 30 -11.73 -73.30 -7.05
N LYS A 31 -12.01 -74.56 -6.70
CA LYS A 31 -11.46 -75.27 -5.52
C LYS A 31 -10.30 -76.21 -5.85
N LEU A 32 -9.92 -76.34 -7.12
CA LEU A 32 -8.84 -77.23 -7.57
C LEU A 32 -7.47 -76.56 -7.40
N GLU A 33 -6.51 -77.26 -6.81
CA GLU A 33 -5.12 -76.83 -6.71
C GLU A 33 -4.49 -76.72 -8.12
N SER A 34 -3.67 -75.68 -8.32
CA SER A 34 -3.29 -75.02 -9.59
C SER A 34 -2.56 -75.85 -10.68
N ASN A 35 -2.50 -77.17 -10.58
CA ASN A 35 -1.62 -78.03 -11.40
C ASN A 35 -2.35 -78.93 -12.41
N ARG A 36 -3.64 -78.69 -12.72
CA ARG A 36 -4.35 -79.42 -13.79
C ARG A 36 -4.50 -78.57 -15.05
N VAL A 37 -4.06 -79.12 -16.18
CA VAL A 37 -4.30 -78.55 -17.51
C VAL A 37 -5.76 -78.78 -17.88
N LEU A 38 -6.53 -77.70 -18.03
CA LEU A 38 -7.92 -77.76 -18.44
C LEU A 38 -8.03 -78.16 -19.92
N PRO A 39 -9.04 -78.96 -20.32
CA PRO A 39 -9.38 -79.18 -21.72
C PRO A 39 -9.62 -77.85 -22.44
N ALA A 40 -9.19 -77.74 -23.70
CA ALA A 40 -9.26 -76.50 -24.47
C ALA A 40 -10.65 -75.84 -24.45
N THR A 41 -11.71 -76.64 -24.57
CA THR A 41 -13.10 -76.19 -24.54
C THR A 41 -13.52 -75.55 -23.21
N LEU A 42 -13.03 -76.05 -22.07
CA LEU A 42 -13.32 -75.47 -20.75
C LEU A 42 -12.48 -74.21 -20.50
N SER A 43 -11.24 -74.17 -21.03
CA SER A 43 -10.39 -72.98 -21.01
C SER A 43 -11.01 -71.84 -21.80
N ASP A 44 -11.57 -72.11 -22.98
CA ASP A 44 -12.23 -71.10 -23.82
C ASP A 44 -13.48 -70.51 -23.13
N ILE A 45 -14.28 -71.35 -22.46
CA ILE A 45 -15.46 -70.90 -21.72
C ILE A 45 -15.04 -70.06 -20.49
N ALA A 46 -13.99 -70.46 -19.79
CA ALA A 46 -13.46 -69.69 -18.66
C ALA A 46 -12.90 -68.33 -19.12
N HIS A 47 -12.16 -68.29 -20.24
CA HIS A 47 -11.70 -67.04 -20.84
C HIS A 47 -12.85 -66.13 -21.28
N ALA A 48 -13.90 -66.69 -21.89
CA ALA A 48 -15.08 -65.93 -22.26
C ALA A 48 -15.82 -65.37 -21.02
N ALA A 49 -15.91 -66.15 -19.94
CA ALA A 49 -16.53 -65.71 -18.68
C ALA A 49 -15.72 -64.60 -17.99
N VAL A 50 -14.40 -64.72 -17.94
CA VAL A 50 -13.50 -63.67 -17.41
C VAL A 50 -13.60 -62.40 -18.26
N SER A 51 -13.52 -62.53 -19.59
CA SER A 51 -13.65 -61.39 -20.50
C SER A 51 -15.00 -60.68 -20.37
N ALA A 52 -16.10 -61.43 -20.15
CA ALA A 52 -17.41 -60.84 -19.91
C ALA A 52 -17.47 -60.09 -18.56
N ALA A 53 -16.88 -60.65 -17.51
CA ALA A 53 -16.80 -59.99 -16.19
C ALA A 53 -15.93 -58.73 -16.23
N ASP A 54 -14.80 -58.74 -16.94
CA ASP A 54 -13.96 -57.56 -17.14
C ASP A 54 -14.70 -56.48 -17.94
N GLN A 55 -15.46 -56.87 -18.97
CA GLN A 55 -16.32 -55.95 -19.74
C GLN A 55 -17.39 -55.31 -18.84
N ASP A 56 -18.02 -56.09 -17.95
CA ASP A 56 -19.00 -55.61 -16.99
C ASP A 56 -18.38 -54.64 -15.98
N ILE A 57 -17.18 -54.93 -15.45
CA ILE A 57 -16.44 -54.02 -14.57
C ILE A 57 -16.20 -52.68 -15.28
N LEU A 58 -15.72 -52.71 -16.53
CA LEU A 58 -15.48 -51.51 -17.32
C LEU A 58 -16.77 -50.71 -17.52
N CYS A 59 -17.89 -51.37 -17.85
CA CYS A 59 -19.20 -50.72 -17.97
C CYS A 59 -19.65 -50.08 -16.66
N LEU A 60 -19.48 -50.77 -15.52
CA LEU A 60 -19.83 -50.25 -14.20
C LEU A 60 -18.96 -49.07 -13.78
N GLU A 61 -17.67 -49.09 -14.09
CA GLU A 61 -16.78 -47.96 -13.84
C GLU A 61 -17.18 -46.72 -14.64
N VAL A 62 -17.53 -46.89 -15.92
CA VAL A 62 -18.02 -45.81 -16.77
C VAL A 62 -19.30 -45.21 -16.19
N GLU A 63 -20.25 -46.04 -15.79
CA GLU A 63 -21.50 -45.60 -15.18
C GLU A 63 -21.27 -44.87 -13.85
N LEU A 64 -20.36 -45.37 -13.00
CA LEU A 64 -19.99 -44.70 -11.75
C LEU A 64 -19.33 -43.34 -12.00
N ARG A 65 -18.42 -43.25 -12.99
CA ARG A 65 -17.79 -41.98 -13.37
C ARG A 65 -18.84 -40.98 -13.85
N ARG A 66 -19.80 -41.43 -14.67
CA ARG A 66 -20.94 -40.64 -15.15
C ARG A 66 -21.83 -40.15 -14.00
N LYS A 67 -22.22 -41.03 -13.07
CA LYS A 67 -23.01 -40.64 -11.89
C LYS A 67 -22.27 -39.66 -10.99
N ARG A 68 -20.95 -39.85 -10.80
CA ARG A 68 -20.11 -38.93 -10.03
C ARG A 68 -20.01 -37.56 -10.70
N SER A 69 -19.86 -37.48 -12.02
CA SER A 69 -19.82 -36.20 -12.73
C SER A 69 -21.15 -35.46 -12.65
N GLU A 70 -22.28 -36.16 -12.79
CA GLU A 70 -23.63 -35.58 -12.60
C GLU A 70 -23.81 -34.99 -11.20
N ARG A 71 -23.45 -35.75 -10.15
CA ARG A 71 -23.56 -35.28 -8.76
C ARG A 71 -22.62 -34.11 -8.47
N ARG A 72 -21.40 -34.12 -9.01
CA ARG A 72 -20.46 -32.99 -8.87
C ARG A 72 -20.99 -31.75 -9.57
N ALA A 73 -21.52 -31.88 -10.79
CA ALA A 73 -22.14 -30.77 -11.52
C ALA A 73 -23.31 -30.18 -10.72
N PHE A 74 -24.15 -31.04 -10.13
CA PHE A 74 -25.22 -30.61 -9.22
C PHE A 74 -24.68 -29.82 -8.03
N VAL A 75 -23.67 -30.34 -7.32
CA VAL A 75 -23.07 -29.64 -6.16
C VAL A 75 -22.47 -28.29 -6.56
N VAL A 76 -21.74 -28.22 -7.67
CA VAL A 76 -21.14 -26.96 -8.15
C VAL A 76 -22.23 -25.95 -8.50
N ALA A 77 -23.26 -26.36 -9.24
CA ALA A 77 -24.39 -25.48 -9.58
C ALA A 77 -25.08 -24.93 -8.32
N HIS A 78 -25.24 -25.75 -7.28
CA HIS A 78 -25.93 -25.35 -6.05
C HIS A 78 -25.04 -24.57 -5.08
N LYS A 79 -23.73 -24.83 -5.06
CA LYS A 79 -22.74 -24.05 -4.29
C LYS A 79 -22.78 -22.57 -4.63
N VAL A 80 -23.07 -22.22 -5.88
CA VAL A 80 -23.20 -20.83 -6.31
C VAL A 80 -24.29 -20.09 -5.53
N PHE A 81 -25.40 -20.74 -5.17
CA PHE A 81 -26.53 -20.11 -4.46
C PHE A 81 -26.29 -19.95 -2.96
N ILE A 82 -25.49 -20.83 -2.35
CA ILE A 82 -25.16 -20.78 -0.92
C ILE A 82 -23.85 -20.04 -0.62
N SER A 83 -23.19 -19.51 -1.65
CA SER A 83 -21.92 -18.79 -1.51
C SER A 83 -22.07 -17.60 -0.54
N PRO A 84 -21.17 -17.45 0.46
CA PRO A 84 -21.23 -16.37 1.45
C PRO A 84 -21.38 -14.99 0.81
N ILE A 85 -20.67 -14.72 -0.28
CA ILE A 85 -20.70 -13.42 -0.98
C ILE A 85 -22.12 -13.03 -1.42
N ARG A 86 -23.00 -14.00 -1.69
CA ARG A 86 -24.40 -13.75 -2.07
C ARG A 86 -25.29 -13.34 -0.90
N ARG A 87 -24.89 -13.69 0.33
CA ARG A 87 -25.61 -13.40 1.58
C ARG A 87 -25.00 -12.25 2.38
N THR A 88 -23.75 -11.89 2.11
CA THR A 88 -23.08 -10.75 2.73
C THR A 88 -23.88 -9.48 2.49
N PRO A 89 -24.22 -8.68 3.51
CA PRO A 89 -24.91 -7.41 3.33
C PRO A 89 -24.12 -6.42 2.43
N PRO A 90 -24.79 -5.51 1.71
CA PRO A 90 -24.12 -4.49 0.89
C PRO A 90 -23.04 -3.71 1.64
N GLU A 91 -23.28 -3.37 2.91
CA GLU A 91 -22.39 -2.57 3.75
C GLU A 91 -21.05 -3.26 3.97
N ILE A 92 -21.08 -4.57 4.23
CA ILE A 92 -19.87 -5.38 4.41
C ILE A 92 -19.11 -5.53 3.10
N ILE A 93 -19.81 -5.62 1.96
CA ILE A 93 -19.16 -5.65 0.64
C ILE A 93 -18.49 -4.31 0.34
N THR A 94 -19.15 -3.19 0.65
CA THR A 94 -18.58 -1.85 0.51
C THR A 94 -17.34 -1.70 1.38
N GLU A 95 -17.35 -2.20 2.61
CA GLU A 95 -16.19 -2.17 3.49
C GLU A 95 -15.01 -2.99 2.94
N ILE A 96 -15.29 -4.19 2.40
CA ILE A 96 -14.28 -4.99 1.70
C ILE A 96 -13.71 -4.24 0.50
N PHE A 97 -14.57 -3.54 -0.25
CA PHE A 97 -14.16 -2.74 -1.40
C PHE A 97 -13.28 -1.56 -1.00
N LEU A 98 -13.59 -0.87 0.09
CA LEU A 98 -12.77 0.22 0.62
C LEU A 98 -11.37 -0.27 0.97
N HIS A 99 -11.26 -1.34 1.76
CA HIS A 99 -9.97 -1.94 2.12
C HIS A 99 -9.16 -2.39 0.88
N TYR A 100 -9.83 -2.85 -0.16
CA TYR A 100 -9.18 -3.28 -1.39
C TYR A 100 -8.69 -2.11 -2.25
N VAL A 101 -9.46 -1.01 -2.30
CA VAL A 101 -9.06 0.23 -3.00
C VAL A 101 -7.92 0.94 -2.28
N GLU A 102 -7.93 0.99 -0.95
CA GLU A 102 -6.84 1.56 -0.14
C GLU A 102 -5.50 0.83 -0.33
N GLY A 103 -5.54 -0.48 -0.61
CA GLY A 103 -4.34 -1.30 -0.78
C GLY A 103 -3.70 -1.18 -2.17
N ASP A 104 -4.42 -1.62 -3.21
CA ASP A 104 -3.77 -2.10 -4.45
C ASP A 104 -4.42 -1.60 -5.75
N LEU A 105 -5.66 -1.09 -5.69
CA LEU A 105 -6.36 -0.63 -6.89
C LEU A 105 -6.37 0.90 -7.05
N ARG A 106 -5.92 1.33 -8.23
CA ARG A 106 -5.99 2.73 -8.66
C ARG A 106 -7.43 3.26 -8.82
N SER A 107 -8.41 2.38 -9.02
CA SER A 107 -9.79 2.77 -9.34
C SER A 107 -10.82 1.75 -8.84
N PRO A 108 -12.02 2.19 -8.41
CA PRO A 108 -13.14 1.31 -8.07
C PRO A 108 -13.84 0.69 -9.30
N VAL A 109 -13.46 1.08 -10.53
CA VAL A 109 -14.09 0.61 -11.78
C VAL A 109 -14.08 -0.92 -11.95
N PRO A 110 -12.97 -1.64 -11.69
CA PRO A 110 -12.94 -3.10 -11.78
C PRO A 110 -13.93 -3.78 -10.83
N LEU A 111 -14.16 -3.22 -9.64
CA LEU A 111 -15.14 -3.76 -8.69
C LEU A 111 -16.56 -3.68 -9.24
N ALA A 112 -16.84 -2.63 -10.00
CA ALA A 112 -18.10 -2.46 -10.71
C ALA A 112 -18.22 -3.35 -11.97
N SER A 113 -17.18 -4.09 -12.38
CA SER A 113 -17.22 -4.92 -13.60
C SER A 113 -17.58 -6.40 -13.34
N ILE A 114 -17.36 -6.88 -12.11
CA ILE A 114 -17.41 -8.31 -11.74
C ILE A 114 -18.79 -8.95 -11.97
N CYS A 115 -19.84 -8.41 -11.34
CA CYS A 115 -21.21 -8.89 -11.53
C CYS A 115 -22.25 -7.79 -11.27
N LYS A 116 -23.50 -8.00 -11.70
CA LYS A 116 -24.59 -7.01 -11.57
C LYS A 116 -24.79 -6.52 -10.13
N ARG A 117 -24.68 -7.42 -9.14
CA ARG A 117 -24.87 -7.08 -7.72
C ARG A 117 -23.74 -6.20 -7.20
N LEU A 118 -22.49 -6.58 -7.44
CA LEU A 118 -21.33 -5.81 -7.02
C LEU A 118 -21.26 -4.46 -7.72
N ARG A 119 -21.65 -4.40 -9.00
CA ARG A 119 -21.86 -3.14 -9.74
C ARG A 119 -22.87 -2.24 -9.03
N SER A 120 -24.04 -2.77 -8.67
CA SER A 120 -25.06 -1.99 -7.98
C SER A 120 -24.54 -1.42 -6.65
N ILE A 121 -23.83 -2.24 -5.87
CA ILE A 121 -23.26 -1.84 -4.57
C ILE A 121 -22.17 -0.78 -4.76
N ALA A 122 -21.25 -0.99 -5.70
CA ALA A 122 -20.17 -0.06 -6.00
C ALA A 122 -20.72 1.30 -6.45
N LEU A 123 -21.71 1.30 -7.37
CA LEU A 123 -22.32 2.53 -7.87
C LEU A 123 -23.16 3.27 -6.82
N SER A 124 -23.73 2.56 -5.84
CA SER A 124 -24.51 3.16 -4.75
C SER A 124 -23.67 3.59 -3.55
N SER A 125 -22.34 3.45 -3.60
CA SER A 125 -21.44 3.73 -2.47
C SER A 125 -20.48 4.88 -2.84
N PRO A 126 -20.87 6.15 -2.62
CA PRO A 126 -20.09 7.32 -3.04
C PRO A 126 -18.66 7.34 -2.48
N GLN A 127 -18.47 6.87 -1.24
CA GLN A 127 -17.16 6.75 -0.59
C GLN A 127 -16.12 5.95 -1.39
N LEU A 128 -16.55 4.98 -2.21
CA LEU A 128 -15.62 4.21 -3.06
C LEU A 128 -15.04 5.02 -4.21
N TRP A 129 -15.74 6.07 -4.64
CA TRP A 129 -15.35 6.95 -5.74
C TRP A 129 -14.66 8.21 -5.25
N ALA A 130 -14.69 8.43 -3.93
CA ALA A 130 -14.09 9.59 -3.28
C ALA A 130 -12.57 9.43 -3.08
N SER A 131 -12.09 8.18 -3.09
CA SER A 131 -10.67 7.86 -3.10
C SER A 131 -10.27 7.25 -4.45
N PHE A 132 -9.36 7.89 -5.17
CA PHE A 132 -8.84 7.32 -6.43
C PHE A 132 -7.41 7.78 -6.71
N ARG A 133 -6.68 6.90 -7.43
CA ARG A 133 -5.34 7.17 -7.93
C ARG A 133 -5.36 7.23 -9.45
N MET A 134 -4.74 8.25 -10.03
CA MET A 134 -4.67 8.41 -11.48
C MET A 134 -3.23 8.63 -11.91
N THR A 135 -2.81 7.89 -12.92
CA THR A 135 -1.55 8.18 -13.61
C THR A 135 -1.84 9.18 -14.71
N VAL A 136 -1.22 10.34 -14.63
CA VAL A 136 -1.38 11.46 -15.55
C VAL A 136 -0.40 11.30 -16.71
N THR A 137 -0.94 11.24 -17.93
CA THR A 137 -0.18 11.19 -19.19
C THR A 137 -0.60 12.33 -20.10
N HIS A 138 0.29 12.73 -21.01
CA HIS A 138 -0.05 13.67 -22.09
C HIS A 138 -0.86 12.98 -23.21
N ASP A 139 -0.77 11.64 -23.29
CA ASP A 139 -1.63 10.83 -24.15
C ASP A 139 -3.01 10.62 -23.52
N ASP A 140 -4.05 10.57 -24.35
CA ASP A 140 -5.41 10.20 -23.96
C ASP A 140 -6.00 11.03 -22.79
N VAL A 141 -5.68 12.34 -22.75
CA VAL A 141 -6.20 13.26 -21.72
C VAL A 141 -7.73 13.29 -21.71
N GLU A 142 -8.38 13.07 -22.87
CA GLU A 142 -9.84 13.00 -22.96
C GLU A 142 -10.40 11.87 -22.09
N SER A 143 -9.88 10.65 -22.22
CA SER A 143 -10.33 9.52 -21.39
C SER A 143 -9.98 9.70 -19.92
N GLN A 144 -8.80 10.27 -19.61
CA GLN A 144 -8.42 10.59 -18.24
C GLN A 144 -9.38 11.61 -17.61
N THR A 145 -9.75 12.65 -18.36
CA THR A 145 -10.70 13.67 -17.94
C THR A 145 -12.09 13.07 -17.71
N ALA A 146 -12.56 12.21 -18.61
CA ALA A 146 -13.83 11.52 -18.45
C ALA A 146 -13.84 10.57 -17.24
N LEU A 147 -12.73 9.90 -16.95
CA LEU A 147 -12.58 9.06 -15.75
C LEU A 147 -12.58 9.89 -14.47
N ALA A 148 -11.86 11.02 -14.44
CA ALA A 148 -11.85 11.94 -13.30
C ALA A 148 -13.26 12.47 -13.04
N ASP A 149 -13.95 12.99 -14.07
CA ASP A 149 -15.31 13.51 -13.95
C ASP A 149 -16.30 12.43 -13.47
N MET A 150 -16.17 11.20 -13.98
CA MET A 150 -16.99 10.07 -13.53
C MET A 150 -16.77 9.77 -12.04
N CYS A 151 -15.52 9.74 -11.57
CA CYS A 151 -15.21 9.47 -10.17
C CYS A 151 -15.73 10.60 -9.27
N LEU A 152 -15.43 11.84 -9.62
CA LEU A 152 -15.88 13.03 -8.87
C LEU A 152 -17.41 13.13 -8.81
N SER A 153 -18.10 12.88 -9.92
CA SER A 153 -19.57 12.89 -9.98
C SER A 153 -20.19 11.82 -9.08
N ARG A 154 -19.56 10.64 -8.98
CA ARG A 154 -20.03 9.54 -8.13
C ARG A 154 -19.68 9.70 -6.66
N ALA A 155 -18.56 10.36 -6.34
CA ALA A 155 -18.18 10.70 -4.98
C ALA A 155 -19.18 11.66 -4.31
N GLY A 156 -19.87 12.49 -5.11
CA GLY A 156 -20.97 13.33 -4.66
C GLY A 156 -20.51 14.43 -3.71
N LYS A 157 -20.70 14.23 -2.40
CA LYS A 157 -20.31 15.18 -1.33
C LYS A 157 -19.25 14.62 -0.38
N CYS A 158 -18.75 13.42 -0.64
CA CYS A 158 -17.73 12.79 0.18
C CYS A 158 -16.44 13.63 0.16
N PRO A 159 -15.67 13.64 1.26
CA PRO A 159 -14.30 14.15 1.25
C PRO A 159 -13.47 13.36 0.22
N LEU A 160 -12.65 14.05 -0.56
CA LEU A 160 -11.88 13.46 -1.66
C LEU A 160 -10.44 13.17 -1.23
N ASP A 161 -10.01 11.93 -1.48
CA ASP A 161 -8.63 11.47 -1.37
C ASP A 161 -8.08 11.26 -2.79
N ILE A 162 -7.27 12.19 -3.25
CA ILE A 162 -6.79 12.24 -4.63
C ILE A 162 -5.29 11.96 -4.65
N ASN A 163 -4.88 10.93 -5.39
CA ASN A 163 -3.47 10.66 -5.67
C ASN A 163 -3.23 10.76 -7.18
N LEU A 164 -2.41 11.72 -7.60
CA LEU A 164 -2.05 11.94 -9.01
C LEU A 164 -0.56 11.68 -9.19
N GLU A 165 -0.23 10.77 -10.10
CA GLU A 165 1.15 10.39 -10.40
C GLU A 165 1.45 10.65 -11.85
N SER A 166 2.54 11.33 -12.17
CA SER A 166 3.00 11.45 -13.55
C SER A 166 3.65 10.17 -14.03
N HIS A 167 3.36 9.81 -15.28
CA HIS A 167 4.07 8.71 -15.96
C HIS A 167 5.57 9.02 -16.06
N ASP A 168 6.43 8.00 -16.02
CA ASP A 168 7.89 8.14 -15.92
C ASP A 168 8.51 9.04 -16.99
N GLU A 169 7.92 9.08 -18.18
CA GLU A 169 8.37 9.95 -19.28
C GLU A 169 8.25 11.46 -18.97
N LEU A 170 7.28 11.85 -18.14
CA LEU A 170 7.09 13.22 -17.66
C LEU A 170 8.05 13.59 -16.50
N ARG A 171 8.76 12.60 -15.92
CA ARG A 171 9.72 12.80 -14.82
C ARG A 171 11.16 13.04 -15.30
N VAL A 172 11.42 12.88 -16.59
CA VAL A 172 12.79 12.93 -17.15
C VAL A 172 12.97 14.06 -18.16
N ASN A 173 11.87 14.55 -18.76
CA ASN A 173 11.91 15.55 -19.81
C ASN A 173 11.11 16.80 -19.40
N LEU A 174 11.66 17.99 -19.67
CA LEU A 174 10.89 19.24 -19.69
C LEU A 174 9.64 19.02 -20.55
N ILE A 175 8.46 19.04 -19.93
CA ILE A 175 7.20 18.83 -20.66
C ILE A 175 7.10 19.91 -21.75
N PRO A 176 6.96 19.53 -23.05
CA PRO A 176 6.74 20.51 -24.09
C PRO A 176 5.52 21.39 -23.75
N PRO A 177 5.54 22.70 -24.01
CA PRO A 177 4.43 23.60 -23.66
C PRO A 177 3.06 23.11 -24.17
N ASP A 178 3.03 22.45 -25.32
CA ASP A 178 1.83 21.87 -25.93
C ASP A 178 1.27 20.70 -25.11
N ALA A 179 2.13 19.82 -24.59
CA ALA A 179 1.73 18.70 -23.74
C ALA A 179 1.20 19.19 -22.38
N PHE A 180 1.82 20.23 -21.80
CA PHE A 180 1.29 20.89 -20.61
C PHE A 180 -0.10 21.49 -20.86
N ALA A 181 -0.29 22.19 -21.99
CA ALA A 181 -1.57 22.77 -22.36
C ALA A 181 -2.67 21.72 -22.56
N ALA A 182 -2.32 20.57 -23.16
CA ALA A 182 -3.25 19.47 -23.38
C ALA A 182 -3.82 18.90 -22.08
N MET A 183 -3.07 18.97 -20.98
CA MET A 183 -3.45 18.41 -19.67
C MET A 183 -4.29 19.34 -18.79
N LYS A 184 -4.42 20.62 -19.14
CA LYS A 184 -5.20 21.60 -18.37
C LYS A 184 -6.66 21.20 -18.13
N PRO A 185 -7.41 20.64 -19.11
CA PRO A 185 -8.80 20.24 -18.90
C PRO A 185 -8.98 19.22 -17.77
N LEU A 186 -8.02 18.30 -17.61
CA LEU A 186 -8.01 17.34 -16.50
C LEU A 186 -7.82 18.06 -15.16
N MET A 187 -6.85 18.98 -15.09
CA MET A 187 -6.60 19.77 -13.88
C MET A 187 -7.81 20.63 -13.51
N ASP A 188 -8.45 21.27 -14.50
CA ASP A 188 -9.64 22.09 -14.31
C ASP A 188 -10.80 21.26 -13.74
N THR A 189 -10.96 20.02 -14.24
CA THR A 189 -11.98 19.07 -13.77
C THR A 189 -11.78 18.73 -12.28
N LEU A 190 -10.53 18.52 -11.86
CA LEU A 190 -10.20 18.25 -10.46
C LEU A 190 -10.41 19.49 -9.58
N VAL A 191 -9.93 20.65 -10.04
CA VAL A 191 -10.06 21.94 -9.35
C VAL A 191 -11.52 22.34 -9.18
N ALA A 192 -12.42 21.94 -10.07
CA ALA A 192 -13.86 22.19 -9.95
C ALA A 192 -14.47 21.62 -8.66
N ARG A 193 -13.82 20.63 -8.02
CA ARG A 193 -14.27 19.98 -6.77
C ARG A 193 -13.28 20.18 -5.61
N CYS A 194 -12.38 21.17 -5.68
CA CYS A 194 -11.33 21.38 -4.67
C CYS A 194 -11.82 21.64 -3.24
N GLU A 195 -13.05 22.14 -3.07
CA GLU A 195 -13.69 22.33 -1.75
C GLU A 195 -13.91 21.02 -0.98
N GLN A 196 -13.92 19.89 -1.68
CA GLN A 196 -14.09 18.56 -1.09
C GLN A 196 -12.75 17.88 -0.79
N TRP A 197 -11.62 18.43 -1.24
CA TRP A 197 -10.31 17.81 -1.05
C TRP A 197 -9.98 17.67 0.43
N TRP A 198 -9.58 16.47 0.80
CA TRP A 198 -9.23 16.07 2.17
C TRP A 198 -7.78 15.62 2.26
N THR A 199 -7.41 14.65 1.42
CA THR A 199 -6.04 14.22 1.18
C THR A 199 -5.68 14.43 -0.28
N VAL A 200 -4.57 15.10 -0.55
CA VAL A 200 -4.08 15.30 -1.91
C VAL A 200 -2.60 14.92 -1.97
N GLU A 201 -2.29 13.95 -2.81
CA GLU A 201 -0.93 13.48 -3.08
C GLU A 201 -0.61 13.72 -4.55
N LEU A 202 0.34 14.60 -4.81
CA LEU A 202 0.73 15.00 -6.17
C LEU A 202 2.18 14.60 -6.39
N THR A 203 2.40 13.65 -7.28
CA THR A 203 3.70 13.30 -7.84
C THR A 203 3.71 13.75 -9.30
N LEU A 204 3.73 15.07 -9.52
CA LEU A 204 3.54 15.71 -10.82
C LEU A 204 4.61 16.78 -11.06
N PRO A 205 4.93 17.12 -12.32
CA PRO A 205 5.75 18.28 -12.65
C PRO A 205 5.28 19.60 -12.03
N SER A 206 6.23 20.46 -11.69
CA SER A 206 6.07 21.65 -10.84
C SER A 206 5.08 22.65 -11.42
N ASN A 207 5.06 22.78 -12.74
CA ASN A 207 4.11 23.61 -13.48
C ASN A 207 2.66 23.14 -13.32
N LEU A 208 2.40 21.84 -13.25
CA LEU A 208 1.06 21.27 -13.05
C LEU A 208 0.63 21.39 -11.60
N ILE A 209 1.53 21.09 -10.65
CA ILE A 209 1.29 21.34 -9.23
C ILE A 209 0.91 22.80 -9.02
N LYS A 210 1.71 23.72 -9.59
CA LYS A 210 1.44 25.16 -9.52
C LYS A 210 0.07 25.51 -10.11
N TYR A 211 -0.23 25.06 -11.32
CA TYR A 211 -1.51 25.35 -11.98
C TYR A 211 -2.72 24.86 -11.16
N LEU A 212 -2.64 23.64 -10.63
CA LEU A 212 -3.70 23.02 -9.84
C LEU A 212 -3.92 23.74 -8.51
N LEU A 213 -2.84 24.10 -7.80
CA LEU A 213 -2.92 24.82 -6.53
C LEU A 213 -3.36 26.28 -6.71
N GLU A 214 -2.88 26.96 -7.75
CA GLU A 214 -3.34 28.31 -8.10
C GLU A 214 -4.84 28.31 -8.43
N GLY A 215 -5.30 27.31 -9.18
CA GLY A 215 -6.72 27.10 -9.46
C GLY A 215 -7.55 26.84 -8.19
N ALA A 216 -7.00 26.14 -7.20
CA ALA A 216 -7.67 25.82 -5.93
C ALA A 216 -7.52 26.90 -4.83
N THR A 217 -6.83 28.01 -5.11
CA THR A 217 -6.54 29.06 -4.13
C THR A 217 -7.79 29.50 -3.36
N ASN A 218 -7.68 29.59 -2.03
CA ASN A 218 -8.75 29.98 -1.10
C ASN A 218 -10.00 29.09 -1.08
N ARG A 219 -9.95 27.89 -1.66
CA ARG A 219 -11.06 26.92 -1.64
C ARG A 219 -10.71 25.61 -0.92
N LEU A 220 -9.54 25.54 -0.30
CA LEU A 220 -9.00 24.35 0.36
C LEU A 220 -9.34 24.32 1.87
N GLU A 221 -10.60 24.56 2.22
CA GLU A 221 -11.03 24.66 3.62
C GLU A 221 -11.01 23.32 4.38
N ARG A 222 -11.08 22.20 3.64
CA ARG A 222 -11.16 20.84 4.19
C ARG A 222 -9.86 20.05 4.12
N LEU A 223 -8.85 20.58 3.42
CA LEU A 223 -7.61 19.85 3.17
C LEU A 223 -6.84 19.65 4.48
N GLU A 224 -6.63 18.39 4.85
CA GLU A 224 -5.87 18.00 6.06
C GLU A 224 -4.47 17.48 5.73
N LYS A 225 -4.30 16.79 4.59
CA LYS A 225 -3.02 16.24 4.15
C LYS A 225 -2.69 16.67 2.73
N LEU A 226 -1.49 17.20 2.55
CA LEU A 226 -0.93 17.59 1.25
C LEU A 226 0.47 16.99 1.07
N THR A 227 0.66 16.24 0.00
CA THR A 227 1.96 15.74 -0.44
C THR A 227 2.30 16.30 -1.80
N LEU A 228 3.47 16.92 -1.92
CA LEU A 228 3.99 17.53 -3.14
C LEU A 228 5.34 16.92 -3.50
N ASP A 229 5.37 16.14 -4.56
CA ASP A 229 6.58 15.57 -5.16
C ASP A 229 6.64 16.00 -6.64
N ASN A 230 7.73 16.65 -7.02
CA ASN A 230 7.93 17.14 -8.39
C ASN A 230 8.46 16.04 -9.33
N GLY A 231 8.87 14.89 -8.81
CA GLY A 231 9.48 13.82 -9.61
C GLY A 231 10.83 14.17 -10.26
N CYS A 232 11.28 15.43 -10.20
CA CYS A 232 12.47 16.00 -10.84
C CYS A 232 13.25 16.92 -9.88
N TYR A 233 14.59 16.92 -9.98
CA TYR A 233 15.52 17.82 -9.29
C TYR A 233 15.63 19.20 -9.98
N GLU A 234 14.52 19.90 -10.22
CA GLU A 234 14.61 21.28 -10.74
C GLU A 234 14.59 22.30 -9.60
N GLU A 235 15.59 23.20 -9.60
CA GLU A 235 15.87 24.24 -8.60
C GLU A 235 14.83 25.38 -8.55
N GLU A 236 13.80 25.35 -9.42
CA GLU A 236 12.79 26.40 -9.44
C GLU A 236 11.75 26.15 -8.35
N SER A 237 11.90 26.90 -7.24
CA SER A 237 10.95 26.96 -6.15
C SER A 237 9.53 27.13 -6.69
N ILE A 238 8.60 26.23 -6.34
CA ILE A 238 7.18 26.48 -6.56
C ILE A 238 6.82 27.66 -5.64
N PRO A 239 6.57 28.88 -6.15
CA PRO A 239 6.22 30.00 -5.30
C PRO A 239 4.75 29.83 -4.95
N ILE A 240 4.47 28.96 -3.99
CA ILE A 240 3.10 28.69 -3.60
C ILE A 240 2.71 29.70 -2.53
N CYS A 241 1.98 30.72 -2.97
CA CYS A 241 1.19 31.55 -2.06
C CYS A 241 -0.03 30.73 -1.67
N PHE A 242 -0.04 30.19 -0.45
CA PHE A 242 -1.20 29.48 0.10
C PHE A 242 -1.86 30.33 1.19
N PRO A 243 -2.84 31.21 0.90
CA PRO A 243 -3.36 32.05 1.98
C PRO A 243 -4.33 31.31 2.89
N THR A 244 -4.96 30.20 2.46
CA THR A 244 -6.05 29.60 3.24
C THR A 244 -6.12 28.07 3.11
N MET A 245 -5.38 27.35 3.96
CA MET A 245 -5.57 25.91 4.24
C MET A 245 -5.75 25.70 5.76
N PRO A 246 -6.89 26.12 6.32
CA PRO A 246 -7.07 26.29 7.77
C PRO A 246 -7.14 24.98 8.56
N ARG A 247 -7.15 23.83 7.88
CA ARG A 247 -7.17 22.50 8.50
C ARG A 247 -5.96 21.64 8.17
N LEU A 248 -4.96 22.19 7.49
CA LEU A 248 -3.78 21.44 7.10
C LEU A 248 -3.01 20.98 8.34
N ARG A 249 -2.88 19.65 8.50
CA ARG A 249 -2.18 18.99 9.61
C ARG A 249 -0.96 18.23 9.14
N SER A 250 -0.99 17.66 7.93
CA SER A 250 0.11 16.89 7.37
C SER A 250 0.60 17.53 6.08
N LEU A 251 1.90 17.76 6.00
CA LEU A 251 2.53 18.34 4.84
C LEU A 251 3.81 17.59 4.48
N GLN A 252 3.91 17.19 3.21
CA GLN A 252 5.10 16.56 2.68
C GLN A 252 5.57 17.27 1.42
N PHE A 253 6.87 17.54 1.37
CA PHE A 253 7.58 17.97 0.17
C PHE A 253 8.61 16.91 -0.22
N ALA A 254 8.84 16.72 -1.52
CA ALA A 254 10.08 16.08 -1.96
C ALA A 254 11.27 16.97 -1.59
N TRP A 255 11.25 18.23 -2.02
CA TRP A 255 12.33 19.19 -1.79
C TRP A 255 11.79 20.53 -1.27
N LEU A 256 12.36 21.02 -0.16
CA LEU A 256 12.08 22.35 0.38
C LEU A 256 13.21 23.32 0.02
N PHE A 257 12.86 24.37 -0.73
CA PHE A 257 13.77 25.42 -1.21
C PHE A 257 13.51 26.78 -0.53
N VAL A 258 14.45 27.73 -0.69
CA VAL A 258 14.27 29.16 -0.32
C VAL A 258 13.70 29.92 -1.52
N PRO A 259 12.77 30.87 -1.32
CA PRO A 259 12.14 31.25 -0.05
C PRO A 259 11.16 30.20 0.46
N THR A 260 11.10 30.05 1.80
CA THR A 260 10.15 29.12 2.43
C THR A 260 8.70 29.53 2.11
N PRO A 261 7.83 28.60 1.71
CA PRO A 261 6.46 28.92 1.34
C PRO A 261 5.66 29.50 2.51
N GLN A 262 4.74 30.42 2.20
CA GLN A 262 3.84 31.02 3.18
C GLN A 262 2.72 30.03 3.48
N LEU A 263 2.84 29.33 4.61
CA LEU A 263 1.98 28.23 5.01
C LEU A 263 1.54 28.40 6.47
N PRO A 264 0.44 27.74 6.87
CA PRO A 264 0.01 27.72 8.26
C PRO A 264 0.87 26.75 9.08
N TRP A 265 2.17 27.04 9.21
CA TRP A 265 3.16 26.17 9.86
C TRP A 265 2.76 25.79 11.30
N GLN A 266 2.16 26.72 12.06
CA GLN A 266 1.85 26.54 13.48
C GLN A 266 0.85 25.42 13.79
N GLN A 267 -0.01 25.04 12.85
CA GLN A 267 -1.03 23.99 13.04
C GLN A 267 -0.58 22.61 12.50
N LEU A 268 0.57 22.54 11.82
CA LEU A 268 1.09 21.29 11.29
C LEU A 268 1.47 20.33 12.42
N GLN A 269 1.05 19.08 12.25
CA GLN A 269 1.31 17.95 13.15
C GLN A 269 2.29 16.96 12.53
N GLU A 270 2.28 16.83 11.21
CA GLU A 270 3.20 15.97 10.47
C GLU A 270 3.89 16.79 9.38
N LEU A 271 5.23 16.74 9.35
CA LEU A 271 6.03 17.45 8.35
C LEU A 271 7.15 16.53 7.82
N SER A 272 7.21 16.40 6.50
CA SER A 272 8.26 15.63 5.83
C SER A 272 8.86 16.43 4.68
N PHE A 273 10.19 16.54 4.60
CA PHE A 273 10.85 17.13 3.43
C PHE A 273 12.33 16.75 3.32
N GLU A 274 12.87 16.77 2.10
CA GLU A 274 14.31 16.83 1.87
C GLU A 274 14.75 18.26 1.58
N THR A 275 16.00 18.58 1.87
CA THR A 275 16.48 19.95 1.79
C THR A 275 17.99 20.08 1.59
N SER A 276 18.39 21.09 0.81
CA SER A 276 19.77 21.59 0.69
C SER A 276 19.99 22.91 1.44
N LEU A 277 19.09 23.25 2.37
CA LEU A 277 19.11 24.49 3.13
C LEU A 277 20.26 24.56 4.15
N THR A 278 20.55 25.77 4.61
CA THR A 278 21.41 25.97 5.78
C THR A 278 20.75 25.42 7.04
N ALA A 279 21.55 25.01 8.03
CA ALA A 279 21.05 24.54 9.32
C ALA A 279 20.10 25.58 9.97
N GLN A 280 20.42 26.87 9.87
CA GLN A 280 19.59 27.96 10.37
C GLN A 280 18.21 28.00 9.71
N ALA A 281 18.15 27.96 8.37
CA ALA A 281 16.88 28.01 7.66
C ALA A 281 15.99 26.79 7.97
N CYS A 282 16.61 25.61 8.15
CA CYS A 282 15.89 24.42 8.59
C CYS A 282 15.31 24.60 10.02
N LEU A 283 16.10 25.13 10.96
CA LEU A 283 15.63 25.42 12.32
C LEU A 283 14.50 26.46 12.33
N ASP A 284 14.54 27.45 11.45
CA ASP A 284 13.47 28.47 11.34
C ASP A 284 12.14 27.84 10.89
N VAL A 285 12.18 26.87 9.96
CA VAL A 285 11.00 26.09 9.55
C VAL A 285 10.46 25.26 10.70
N LEU A 286 11.34 24.53 11.41
CA LEU A 286 10.94 23.71 12.57
C LEU A 286 10.36 24.58 13.69
N LYS A 287 10.94 25.77 13.93
CA LYS A 287 10.46 26.73 14.92
C LYS A 287 9.09 27.30 14.54
N ALA A 288 8.83 27.54 13.26
CA ALA A 288 7.51 27.96 12.78
C ALA A 288 6.46 26.86 12.99
N ALA A 289 6.85 25.59 12.86
CA ALA A 289 6.00 24.41 13.04
C ALA A 289 6.03 23.85 14.47
N SER A 290 5.67 24.69 15.45
CA SER A 290 5.76 24.33 16.88
C SER A 290 4.80 23.23 17.36
N SER A 291 3.74 22.89 16.62
CA SER A 291 2.75 21.87 16.98
C SER A 291 3.07 20.46 16.43
N LEU A 292 4.27 20.26 15.88
CA LEU A 292 4.66 19.00 15.26
C LEU A 292 4.67 17.84 16.26
N GLN A 293 4.12 16.72 15.80
CA GLN A 293 4.10 15.42 16.48
C GLN A 293 4.99 14.40 15.76
N LYS A 294 5.04 14.47 14.41
CA LYS A 294 5.93 13.65 13.58
C LYS A 294 6.72 14.53 12.62
N CYS A 295 8.01 14.25 12.48
CA CYS A 295 8.87 14.98 11.57
C CYS A 295 9.85 14.03 10.86
N GLN A 296 9.96 14.15 9.54
CA GLN A 296 10.92 13.42 8.72
C GLN A 296 11.74 14.40 7.88
N LEU A 297 13.06 14.35 8.02
CA LEU A 297 13.98 15.30 7.39
C LEU A 297 15.03 14.56 6.57
N GLY A 298 15.18 14.92 5.30
CA GLY A 298 16.34 14.58 4.48
C GLY A 298 17.28 15.78 4.40
N LEU A 299 18.48 15.67 4.96
CA LEU A 299 19.38 16.81 5.16
C LEU A 299 20.63 16.71 4.26
N MET A 300 20.78 17.69 3.37
CA MET A 300 22.03 18.06 2.68
C MET A 300 22.46 19.46 3.17
N LEU A 301 22.98 19.54 4.39
CA LEU A 301 23.30 20.84 4.99
C LEU A 301 24.51 21.47 4.31
N THR A 302 24.31 22.64 3.70
CA THR A 302 25.39 23.43 3.11
C THR A 302 26.24 24.12 4.20
N GLU A 303 27.56 24.21 3.98
CA GLU A 303 28.48 24.84 4.93
C GLU A 303 28.17 26.33 5.16
N VAL A 304 28.23 26.76 6.42
CA VAL A 304 28.22 28.19 6.76
C VAL A 304 29.67 28.63 7.01
N PRO A 305 30.20 29.65 6.32
CA PRO A 305 31.56 30.16 6.56
C PRO A 305 31.75 30.88 7.91
N ASN A 306 30.70 31.04 8.73
CA ASN A 306 30.73 31.75 10.00
C ASN A 306 30.08 30.94 11.13
N ILE A 307 30.88 30.62 12.15
CA ILE A 307 30.56 29.86 13.37
C ILE A 307 29.70 30.71 14.32
N HIS A 308 28.53 31.15 13.89
CA HIS A 308 27.55 31.71 14.81
C HIS A 308 26.81 30.56 15.51
N THR A 309 26.69 30.63 16.84
CA THR A 309 25.92 29.65 17.63
C THR A 309 24.49 29.57 17.10
N LEU A 310 24.08 28.39 16.64
CA LEU A 310 22.71 28.16 16.19
C LEU A 310 21.73 28.43 17.36
N PRO A 311 20.57 29.06 17.09
CA PRO A 311 19.57 29.31 18.11
C PRO A 311 18.98 27.99 18.57
N SER A 312 18.90 27.80 19.89
CA SER A 312 18.25 26.62 20.44
C SER A 312 16.73 26.70 20.24
N ILE A 313 16.13 25.64 19.72
CA ILE A 313 14.70 25.48 19.53
C ILE A 313 14.19 24.30 20.37
N THR A 314 12.93 24.37 20.78
CA THR A 314 12.27 23.27 21.51
C THR A 314 11.02 22.87 20.75
N LEU A 315 10.86 21.57 20.49
CA LEU A 315 9.66 21.00 19.87
C LEU A 315 8.90 20.18 20.91
N PRO A 316 7.98 20.80 21.67
CA PRO A 316 7.44 20.22 22.90
C PRO A 316 6.48 19.06 22.68
N LEU A 317 5.92 18.91 21.48
CA LEU A 317 4.92 17.90 21.14
C LEU A 317 5.47 16.80 20.23
N LEU A 318 6.74 16.89 19.82
CA LEU A 318 7.31 15.97 18.84
C LEU A 318 7.56 14.61 19.48
N ARG A 319 6.89 13.58 18.96
CA ARG A 319 6.97 12.19 19.42
C ARG A 319 7.81 11.32 18.51
N CYS A 320 7.79 11.57 17.21
CA CYS A 320 8.56 10.79 16.23
C CYS A 320 9.42 11.72 15.38
N MET A 321 10.72 11.48 15.34
CA MET A 321 11.64 12.22 14.47
C MET A 321 12.51 11.24 13.67
N SER A 322 12.54 11.43 12.36
CA SER A 322 13.40 10.70 11.43
C SER A 322 14.32 11.67 10.71
N ILE A 323 15.63 11.41 10.72
CA ILE A 323 16.63 12.25 10.06
C ILE A 323 17.49 11.38 9.15
N SER A 324 17.36 11.59 7.85
CA SER A 324 18.26 11.06 6.83
C SER A 324 19.32 12.10 6.50
N VAL A 325 20.59 11.73 6.56
CA VAL A 325 21.71 12.65 6.40
C VAL A 325 22.52 12.25 5.17
N TYR A 326 22.58 13.15 4.20
CA TYR A 326 23.24 12.97 2.91
C TYR A 326 24.63 13.61 2.88
N ASP A 327 24.78 14.80 3.47
CA ASP A 327 26.07 15.44 3.75
C ASP A 327 26.26 15.52 5.27
N ARG A 328 27.46 15.16 5.74
CA ARG A 328 27.76 14.92 7.16
C ARG A 328 28.40 16.10 7.87
N ALA A 329 28.68 17.20 7.15
CA ALA A 329 29.13 18.43 7.77
C ALA A 329 28.04 18.98 8.73
N ASN A 330 28.42 19.42 9.93
CA ASN A 330 27.59 20.20 10.85
C ASN A 330 26.39 19.52 11.53
N LEU A 331 26.20 18.19 11.41
CA LEU A 331 25.07 17.50 12.04
C LEU A 331 25.05 17.63 13.57
N SER A 332 26.20 17.53 14.24
CA SER A 332 26.27 17.66 15.71
C SER A 332 25.82 19.04 16.18
N HIS A 333 26.21 20.10 15.47
CA HIS A 333 25.77 21.47 15.75
C HIS A 333 24.25 21.63 15.55
N PHE A 334 23.71 21.10 14.45
CA PHE A 334 22.27 21.12 14.18
C PHE A 334 21.48 20.38 15.27
N LEU A 335 21.86 19.15 15.62
CA LEU A 335 21.20 18.36 16.65
C LEU A 335 21.29 19.01 18.03
N SER A 336 22.44 19.59 18.38
CA SER A 336 22.63 20.27 19.68
C SER A 336 21.73 21.50 19.86
N ALA A 337 21.26 22.09 18.76
CA ALA A 337 20.34 23.22 18.78
C ALA A 337 18.89 22.80 19.05
N ILE A 338 18.55 21.51 18.96
CA ILE A 338 17.16 21.03 19.08
C ILE A 338 16.96 20.39 20.46
N SER A 339 15.85 20.72 21.11
CA SER A 339 15.40 20.08 22.35
C SER A 339 14.06 19.39 22.13
N LEU A 340 14.00 18.09 22.44
CA LEU A 340 12.85 17.21 22.18
C LEU A 340 12.34 16.56 23.48
N PRO A 341 11.61 17.29 24.34
CA PRO A 341 11.21 16.80 25.66
C PRO A 341 10.12 15.72 25.63
N ALA A 342 9.39 15.55 24.52
CA ALA A 342 8.31 14.57 24.39
C ALA A 342 8.63 13.43 23.41
N ILE A 343 9.89 13.29 22.98
CA ILE A 343 10.28 12.31 21.96
C ILE A 343 10.06 10.87 22.46
N GLU A 344 9.44 10.05 21.63
CA GLU A 344 9.17 8.62 21.84
C GLU A 344 10.01 7.78 20.87
N GLU A 345 10.14 8.21 19.61
CA GLU A 345 10.90 7.51 18.58
C GLU A 345 11.88 8.46 17.87
N LEU A 346 13.15 8.07 17.83
CA LEU A 346 14.20 8.79 17.09
C LEU A 346 14.91 7.83 16.14
N TYR A 347 14.90 8.19 14.86
CA TYR A 347 15.60 7.48 13.79
C TYR A 347 16.61 8.42 13.14
N ILE A 348 17.88 8.03 13.07
CA ILE A 348 18.92 8.77 12.36
C ILE A 348 19.65 7.79 11.45
N ALA A 349 19.67 8.08 10.16
CA ALA A 349 20.34 7.25 9.17
C ALA A 349 21.14 8.07 8.17
N THR A 350 22.15 7.46 7.57
CA THR A 350 22.78 7.99 6.36
C THR A 350 22.53 7.00 5.23
N PRO A 351 21.72 7.35 4.21
CA PRO A 351 21.40 6.45 3.11
C PRO A 351 22.67 5.92 2.43
N THR A 352 22.71 4.61 2.16
CA THR A 352 23.87 3.92 1.58
C THR A 352 24.13 4.26 0.11
N ASP A 353 23.14 4.85 -0.56
CA ASP A 353 23.16 5.06 -2.03
C ASP A 353 24.05 6.22 -2.49
N HIS A 354 24.56 7.05 -1.57
CA HIS A 354 25.44 8.19 -1.87
C HIS A 354 26.91 8.00 -1.43
N LEU A 355 27.32 6.76 -1.15
CA LEU A 355 28.72 6.44 -0.84
C LEU A 355 29.57 6.48 -2.12
N CYS A 356 29.99 7.68 -2.55
CA CYS A 356 31.18 7.79 -3.40
C CYS A 356 32.36 7.21 -2.62
N SER A 357 33.01 6.18 -3.20
CA SER A 357 33.99 5.31 -2.53
C SER A 357 35.29 5.97 -2.08
N ASP A 358 35.50 7.25 -2.43
CA ASP A 358 36.82 7.88 -2.40
C ASP A 358 36.94 9.07 -1.44
N ASP A 359 35.83 9.53 -0.83
CA ASP A 359 35.90 10.60 0.17
C ASP A 359 36.26 10.06 1.56
N PRO A 360 37.24 10.68 2.27
CA PRO A 360 37.62 10.25 3.60
C PRO A 360 36.42 10.37 4.56
N PRO A 361 36.21 9.40 5.47
CA PRO A 361 35.07 9.42 6.37
C PRO A 361 35.14 10.68 7.25
N PRO A 362 34.13 11.57 7.21
CA PRO A 362 34.13 12.75 8.05
C PRO A 362 34.02 12.33 9.51
N ALA A 363 34.76 13.03 10.37
CA ALA A 363 34.77 12.79 11.79
C ALA A 363 33.42 13.26 12.38
N LEU A 364 32.51 12.33 12.61
CA LEU A 364 31.21 12.53 13.25
C LEU A 364 31.37 12.75 14.77
N VAL A 365 32.22 13.72 15.11
CA VAL A 365 32.61 14.05 16.49
C VAL A 365 31.45 14.73 17.21
N GLY A 366 31.16 14.27 18.43
CA GLY A 366 30.18 14.91 19.31
C GLY A 366 28.72 14.61 18.98
N ILE A 367 28.41 13.69 18.07
CA ILE A 367 27.01 13.30 17.78
C ILE A 367 26.33 12.66 18.97
N ALA A 368 27.04 11.80 19.71
CA ALA A 368 26.48 11.20 20.92
C ALA A 368 26.10 12.28 21.94
N ASP A 369 26.97 13.27 22.17
CA ASP A 369 26.69 14.40 23.06
C ASP A 369 25.54 15.27 22.55
N ALA A 370 25.46 15.49 21.24
CA ALA A 370 24.37 16.23 20.62
C ALA A 370 23.02 15.50 20.76
N ILE A 371 22.99 14.18 20.56
CA ILE A 371 21.81 13.33 20.80
C ILE A 371 21.40 13.41 22.27
N VAL A 372 22.35 13.27 23.20
CA VAL A 372 22.10 13.38 24.65
C VAL A 372 21.52 14.75 24.99
N SER A 373 22.08 15.83 24.46
CA SER A 373 21.55 17.19 24.63
C SER A 373 20.10 17.27 24.15
N MET A 374 19.83 16.73 22.97
CA MET A 374 18.51 16.76 22.32
C MET A 374 17.43 15.97 23.07
N ILE A 375 17.78 14.83 23.65
CA ILE A 375 16.82 13.91 24.32
C ILE A 375 16.85 13.98 25.85
N SER A 376 17.68 14.84 26.45
CA SER A 376 17.97 14.89 27.89
C SER A 376 16.75 14.97 28.83
N HIS A 377 15.59 15.38 28.30
CA HIS A 377 14.33 15.51 29.04
C HIS A 377 13.20 14.62 28.48
N GLY A 378 13.54 13.76 27.52
CA GLY A 378 12.61 12.96 26.71
C GLY A 378 12.16 11.66 27.35
N SER A 379 11.12 11.05 26.77
CA SER A 379 10.62 9.71 27.12
C SER A 379 10.91 8.71 26.00
N LEU A 380 12.12 8.75 25.46
CA LEU A 380 12.51 7.98 24.29
C LEU A 380 12.30 6.47 24.54
N LEU A 381 11.48 5.85 23.69
CA LEU A 381 11.12 4.43 23.70
C LEU A 381 11.90 3.64 22.65
N LYS A 382 12.23 4.29 21.53
CA LYS A 382 12.93 3.67 20.40
C LYS A 382 13.99 4.60 19.85
N LEU A 383 15.23 4.10 19.78
CA LEU A 383 16.34 4.76 19.12
C LEU A 383 16.90 3.84 18.04
N THR A 384 16.97 4.33 16.81
CA THR A 384 17.63 3.63 15.71
C THR A 384 18.69 4.55 15.13
N LEU A 385 19.93 4.06 15.11
CA LEU A 385 21.07 4.74 14.51
C LEU A 385 21.61 3.82 13.41
N ASP A 386 21.30 4.13 12.16
CA ASP A 386 21.78 3.38 10.99
C ASP A 386 22.86 4.20 10.28
N LEU A 387 24.06 4.15 10.84
CA LEU A 387 25.16 5.00 10.43
C LEU A 387 26.43 4.17 10.14
N PRO A 388 27.21 4.46 9.07
CA PRO A 388 28.02 3.48 8.31
C PRO A 388 29.31 3.02 8.98
N SER A 389 29.52 3.33 10.24
CA SER A 389 30.45 2.53 11.06
C SER A 389 30.12 2.64 12.55
N PRO A 390 29.89 1.55 13.27
CA PRO A 390 29.60 1.61 14.71
C PRO A 390 30.76 2.21 15.54
N THR A 391 31.99 2.28 15.03
CA THR A 391 33.17 2.72 15.80
C THR A 391 33.20 4.21 16.16
N TRP A 392 32.37 5.07 15.54
CA TRP A 392 32.42 6.52 15.77
C TRP A 392 31.32 7.09 16.66
N TYR A 393 30.21 6.38 16.86
CA TYR A 393 29.12 6.78 17.78
C TYR A 393 28.84 5.74 18.85
N ALA A 394 29.17 4.47 18.63
CA ALA A 394 28.92 3.37 19.57
C ALA A 394 30.19 2.95 20.32
N THR A 395 30.99 3.91 20.77
CA THR A 395 31.90 3.60 21.87
C THR A 395 31.05 3.22 23.09
N PRO A 396 31.50 2.27 23.93
CA PRO A 396 30.74 1.92 25.14
C PRO A 396 30.39 3.15 25.99
N ALA A 397 31.26 4.16 26.04
CA ALA A 397 31.02 5.41 26.74
C ALA A 397 29.84 6.19 26.16
N ASN A 398 29.79 6.37 24.84
CA ASN A 398 28.71 7.09 24.16
C ASN A 398 27.37 6.35 24.28
N THR A 399 27.37 5.02 24.11
CA THR A 399 26.17 4.21 24.28
C THR A 399 25.64 4.30 25.71
N ILE A 400 26.52 4.25 26.72
CA ILE A 400 26.13 4.42 28.12
C ILE A 400 25.55 5.83 28.36
N SER A 401 26.17 6.88 27.81
CA SER A 401 25.66 8.25 27.94
C SER A 401 24.26 8.41 27.35
N ILE A 402 24.01 7.84 26.17
CA ILE A 402 22.69 7.86 25.51
C ILE A 402 21.65 7.08 26.34
N LEU A 403 21.99 5.88 26.81
CA LEU A 403 21.08 5.08 27.65
C LEU A 403 20.77 5.74 29.00
N ARG A 404 21.73 6.46 29.59
CA ARG A 404 21.48 7.25 30.82
C ARG A 404 20.54 8.41 30.57
N ALA A 405 20.63 9.06 29.41
CA ALA A 405 19.74 10.16 29.03
C ALA A 405 18.31 9.69 28.69
N ALA A 406 18.15 8.42 28.30
CA ALA A 406 16.88 7.82 27.91
C ALA A 406 16.60 6.51 28.68
N PRO A 407 16.22 6.60 29.98
CA PRO A 407 16.07 5.43 30.85
C PRO A 407 14.94 4.48 30.45
N LYS A 408 14.00 4.91 29.60
CA LYS A 408 12.85 4.12 29.11
C LYS A 408 13.18 3.23 27.89
N LEU A 409 14.40 3.30 27.35
CA LEU A 409 14.87 2.44 26.25
C LEU A 409 15.12 0.97 26.67
N LEU A 410 15.16 0.68 27.98
CA LEU A 410 15.56 -0.60 28.56
C LEU A 410 14.40 -1.53 28.89
#